data_AF-A0A6L2MBW3-F1
#
_entry.id   AF-A0A6L2MBW3-F1
#
_cell.length_a   1.000
_cell.length_b   1.000
_cell.length_c   1.000
_cell.angle_alpha   90.00
_cell.angle_beta   90.00
_cell.angle_gamma   90.00
#
_symmetry.space_group_name_H-M   'P 1'
#
loop_
_entity.id
_entity.type
_entity.pdbx_description
1 polymer ?
#
loop_
_entity_poly.entity_id
_entity_poly.type
_entity_poly.pdbx_seq_one_letter_code
_entity_poly.pdbx_strand_id
1 'polypeptide(L)'
;MAGPKGGNQLARRVIDDPINFSGKTSVRGYMKFFLAQQIFDTRRFLNRMHEEAQTSRNLIAQLNALIAEMEALEDREEMFDTLMGLRDDRRVENTKLEGLTDLITQAEEEIEMKEAKMEVMDG
;
A
#
# COMPACT_ATOMS: atom_id res chain seq x y z
N MET A 1 -37.21 -32.59 -13.30
CA MET A 1 -35.78 -32.24 -13.36
C MET A 1 -35.60 -30.87 -12.73
N ALA A 2 -34.79 -30.75 -11.68
CA ALA A 2 -34.52 -29.46 -11.05
C ALA A 2 -33.53 -28.68 -11.92
N GLY A 3 -33.92 -27.50 -12.40
CA GLY A 3 -33.05 -26.60 -13.16
C GLY A 3 -31.88 -26.10 -12.30
N PRO A 4 -30.73 -25.74 -12.90
CA PRO A 4 -29.60 -25.26 -12.15
C PRO A 4 -29.97 -23.96 -11.45
N LYS A 5 -29.88 -23.96 -10.11
CA LYS A 5 -30.05 -22.79 -9.24
C LYS A 5 -29.27 -21.62 -9.84
N GLY A 6 -29.97 -20.52 -10.09
CA GLY A 6 -29.42 -19.28 -10.65
C GLY A 6 -28.30 -18.72 -9.79
N GLY A 7 -27.08 -19.16 -10.07
CA GLY A 7 -25.87 -18.50 -9.59
C GLY A 7 -25.76 -17.13 -10.26
N ASN A 8 -25.34 -16.14 -9.47
CA ASN A 8 -25.22 -14.75 -9.88
C ASN A 8 -24.44 -14.63 -11.21
N GLN A 9 -25.16 -14.34 -12.31
CA GLN A 9 -24.61 -14.35 -13.67
C GLN A 9 -23.47 -13.33 -13.84
N LEU A 10 -23.49 -12.26 -13.05
CA LEU A 10 -22.41 -11.29 -12.97
C LEU A 10 -21.14 -11.91 -12.36
N ALA A 11 -21.28 -12.67 -11.27
CA ALA A 11 -20.15 -13.37 -10.66
C ALA A 11 -19.54 -14.41 -11.62
N ARG A 12 -20.37 -15.07 -12.45
CA ARG A 12 -19.86 -15.95 -13.50
C ARG A 12 -19.07 -15.20 -14.56
N ARG A 13 -19.59 -14.07 -15.10
CA ARG A 13 -18.82 -13.24 -16.05
C ARG A 13 -17.49 -12.74 -15.49
N VAL A 14 -17.49 -12.24 -14.25
CA VAL A 14 -16.26 -11.73 -13.59
C VAL A 14 -15.23 -12.84 -13.39
N ILE A 15 -15.64 -14.11 -13.30
CA ILE A 15 -14.75 -15.26 -13.22
C ILE A 15 -14.36 -15.74 -14.63
N ASP A 16 -15.29 -15.79 -15.58
CA ASP A 16 -15.09 -16.26 -16.95
C ASP A 16 -14.10 -15.37 -17.73
N ASP A 17 -14.07 -14.05 -17.47
CA ASP A 17 -13.15 -13.13 -18.13
C ASP A 17 -11.65 -13.42 -17.78
N PRO A 18 -11.25 -13.56 -16.50
CA PRO A 18 -9.94 -14.08 -16.11
C PRO A 18 -9.66 -15.51 -16.58
N ILE A 19 -10.67 -16.37 -16.62
CA ILE A 19 -10.53 -17.73 -17.14
C ILE A 19 -10.10 -17.69 -18.62
N ASN A 20 -10.83 -16.93 -19.43
CA ASN A 20 -10.55 -16.76 -20.85
C ASN A 20 -9.20 -16.07 -21.09
N PHE A 21 -8.84 -15.09 -20.25
CA PHE A 21 -7.56 -14.38 -20.33
C PHE A 21 -6.36 -15.28 -19.94
N SER A 22 -6.50 -16.09 -18.89
CA SER A 22 -5.41 -16.94 -18.39
C SER A 22 -5.17 -18.19 -19.22
N GLY A 23 -6.16 -18.62 -20.01
CA GLY A 23 -6.13 -19.87 -20.79
C GLY A 23 -6.02 -21.14 -19.94
N LYS A 24 -6.13 -21.02 -18.61
CA LYS A 24 -6.17 -22.18 -17.71
C LYS A 24 -7.50 -22.88 -17.89
N THR A 25 -7.56 -24.17 -17.56
CA THR A 25 -8.81 -24.96 -17.66
C THR A 25 -9.17 -25.64 -16.35
N SER A 26 -8.32 -25.52 -15.32
CA SER A 26 -8.51 -26.10 -14.00
C SER A 26 -8.74 -25.03 -12.95
N VAL A 27 -9.59 -25.33 -11.97
CA VAL A 27 -9.86 -24.47 -10.81
C VAL A 27 -8.56 -24.07 -10.09
N ARG A 28 -7.62 -25.01 -9.97
CA ARG A 28 -6.29 -24.75 -9.39
C ARG A 28 -5.49 -23.75 -10.24
N GLY A 29 -5.51 -23.88 -11.56
CA GLY A 29 -4.84 -22.94 -12.48
C GLY A 29 -5.40 -21.52 -12.39
N TYR A 30 -6.73 -21.38 -12.32
CA TYR A 30 -7.37 -20.08 -12.17
C TYR A 30 -7.05 -19.42 -10.83
N MET A 31 -7.09 -20.19 -9.75
CA MET A 31 -6.78 -19.66 -8.41
C MET A 31 -5.34 -19.15 -8.34
N LYS A 32 -4.39 -19.87 -8.95
CA LYS A 32 -2.99 -19.41 -9.05
C LYS A 32 -2.86 -18.12 -9.85
N PHE A 33 -3.52 -18.05 -11.01
CA PHE A 33 -3.50 -16.83 -11.82
C PHE A 33 -4.06 -15.62 -11.05
N PHE A 34 -5.17 -15.81 -10.34
CA PHE A 34 -5.78 -14.77 -9.52
C PHE A 34 -4.87 -14.32 -8.37
N LEU A 35 -4.25 -15.26 -7.64
CA LEU A 35 -3.29 -14.92 -6.58
C LEU A 35 -2.05 -14.19 -7.12
N ALA A 36 -1.53 -14.63 -8.27
CA ALA A 36 -0.40 -13.96 -8.93
C ALA A 36 -0.75 -12.53 -9.35
N GLN A 37 -1.97 -12.30 -9.86
CA GLN A 37 -2.46 -10.96 -10.18
C GLN A 37 -2.55 -10.08 -8.93
N GLN A 38 -3.11 -10.61 -7.83
CA GLN A 38 -3.17 -9.88 -6.56
C GLN A 38 -1.78 -9.52 -6.04
N ILE A 39 -0.82 -10.46 -6.05
CA ILE A 39 0.57 -10.19 -5.64
C ILE A 39 1.19 -9.10 -6.51
N PHE A 40 0.97 -9.15 -7.83
CA PHE A 40 1.48 -8.12 -8.74
C PHE A 40 0.91 -6.73 -8.39
N ASP A 41 -0.40 -6.64 -8.16
CA ASP A 41 -1.05 -5.39 -7.80
C ASP A 41 -0.59 -4.87 -6.43
N THR A 42 -0.42 -5.76 -5.44
CA THR A 42 0.12 -5.40 -4.12
C THR A 42 1.57 -4.93 -4.20
N ARG A 43 2.43 -5.56 -5.02
CA ARG A 43 3.81 -5.08 -5.28
C ARG A 43 3.83 -3.68 -5.91
N ARG A 44 2.92 -3.43 -6.86
CA ARG A 44 2.77 -2.09 -7.45
C ARG A 44 2.30 -1.06 -6.42
N PHE A 45 1.43 -1.46 -5.49
CA PHE A 45 1.03 -0.62 -4.37
C PHE A 45 2.23 -0.33 -3.45
N LEU A 46 2.99 -1.34 -3.04
CA LEU A 46 4.19 -1.19 -2.20
C LEU A 46 5.21 -0.21 -2.77
N ASN A 47 5.55 -0.32 -4.06
CA ASN A 47 6.50 0.59 -4.69
C ASN A 47 6.05 2.06 -4.55
N ARG A 48 4.76 2.34 -4.74
CA ARG A 48 4.20 3.69 -4.56
C ARG A 48 4.25 4.14 -3.10
N MET A 49 3.98 3.25 -2.14
CA MET A 49 4.07 3.60 -0.71
C MET A 49 5.50 3.87 -0.27
N HIS A 50 6.48 3.15 -0.82
CA HIS A 50 7.89 3.44 -0.55
C HIS A 50 8.32 4.80 -1.11
N GLU A 51 7.90 5.16 -2.33
CA GLU A 51 8.13 6.48 -2.93
C GLU A 51 7.52 7.60 -2.08
N GLU A 52 6.27 7.42 -1.63
CA GLU A 52 5.59 8.39 -0.77
C GLU A 52 6.27 8.51 0.59
N ALA A 53 6.60 7.37 1.23
CA ALA A 53 7.30 7.36 2.51
C ALA A 53 8.68 8.05 2.41
N GLN A 54 9.38 7.89 1.28
CA GLN A 54 10.62 8.59 1.04
C GLN A 54 10.42 10.10 0.89
N THR A 55 9.33 10.52 0.23
CA THR A 55 8.95 11.92 0.12
C THR A 55 8.65 12.53 1.50
N SER A 56 7.88 11.85 2.35
CA SER A 56 7.62 12.28 3.73
C SER A 56 8.90 12.38 4.55
N ARG A 57 9.82 11.41 4.46
CA ARG A 57 11.12 11.47 5.16
C ARG A 57 11.94 12.69 4.73
N ASN A 58 11.97 12.99 3.43
CA ASN A 58 12.68 14.15 2.91
C ASN A 58 12.07 15.45 3.45
N LEU A 59 10.73 15.56 3.49
CA LEU A 59 10.05 16.73 4.04
C LEU A 59 10.30 16.90 5.55
N ILE A 60 10.22 15.81 6.33
CA ILE A 60 10.55 15.82 7.76
C ILE A 60 11.99 16.32 8.00
N ALA A 61 12.94 15.88 7.17
CA ALA A 61 14.32 16.34 7.26
C ALA A 61 14.46 17.84 6.98
N GLN A 62 13.76 18.36 5.97
CA GLN A 62 13.73 19.80 5.67
C GLN A 62 13.10 20.61 6.80
N LEU A 63 11.97 20.15 7.35
CA LEU A 63 11.31 20.80 8.48
C LEU A 63 12.21 20.82 9.72
N ASN A 64 12.91 19.71 10.01
CA ASN A 64 13.86 19.66 11.11
C ASN A 64 15.02 20.65 10.94
N ALA A 65 15.58 20.76 9.73
CA ALA A 65 16.63 21.72 9.44
C ALA A 65 16.14 23.16 9.63
N LEU A 66 14.97 23.50 9.07
CA LEU A 66 14.40 24.84 9.18
C LEU A 66 14.06 25.22 10.63
N ILE A 67 13.48 24.29 11.40
CA ILE A 67 13.22 24.46 12.83
C ILE A 67 14.53 24.75 13.57
N ALA A 68 15.59 23.98 13.31
CA ALA A 68 16.87 24.16 13.99
C ALA A 68 17.51 25.52 13.67
N GLU A 69 17.47 25.96 12.41
CA GLU A 69 17.95 27.28 11.99
C GLU A 69 17.15 28.39 12.69
N MET A 70 15.81 28.30 12.71
CA MET A 70 14.97 29.30 13.38
C MET A 70 15.19 29.34 14.89
N GLU A 71 15.48 28.22 15.52
CA GLU A 71 15.79 28.15 16.95
C GLU A 71 17.15 28.78 17.30
N ALA A 72 18.07 28.89 16.34
CA ALA A 72 19.38 29.48 16.50
C ALA A 72 19.41 31.00 16.28
N LEU A 73 18.36 31.59 15.70
CA LEU A 73 18.26 33.04 15.48
C LEU A 73 18.02 33.82 16.78
N GLU A 74 18.59 35.02 16.87
CA GLU A 74 18.47 35.90 18.05
C GLU A 74 17.04 36.45 18.22
N ASP A 75 16.30 36.66 17.12
CA ASP A 75 14.91 37.18 17.10
C ASP A 75 13.85 36.07 17.25
N ARG A 76 14.11 35.09 18.10
CA ARG A 76 13.25 33.90 18.29
C ARG A 76 11.82 34.23 18.72
N GLU A 77 11.63 35.35 19.43
CA GLU A 77 10.31 35.77 19.95
C GLU A 77 9.38 36.21 18.81
N GLU A 78 9.89 36.84 17.75
CA GLU A 78 9.11 37.24 16.57
C GLU A 78 8.71 36.03 15.72
N MET A 79 9.53 34.98 15.72
CA MET A 79 9.30 33.77 14.93
C MET A 79 8.53 32.67 15.67
N PHE A 80 8.05 32.91 16.89
CA PHE A 80 7.44 31.89 17.75
C PHE A 80 6.24 31.19 17.10
N ASP A 81 5.30 31.95 16.54
CA ASP A 81 4.09 31.39 15.89
C ASP A 81 4.46 30.56 14.66
N THR A 82 5.46 31.01 13.89
CA THR A 82 5.96 30.29 12.72
C THR A 82 6.63 28.98 13.13
N LEU A 83 7.44 29.01 14.20
CA LEU A 83 8.10 27.83 14.74
C LEU A 83 7.10 26.79 15.24
N MET A 84 6.01 27.22 15.88
CA MET A 84 4.92 26.34 16.31
C MET A 84 4.23 25.69 15.11
N GLY A 85 3.93 26.47 14.06
CA GLY A 85 3.38 25.94 12.81
C GLY A 85 4.26 24.86 12.17
N LEU A 86 5.57 25.11 12.07
CA LEU A 86 6.51 24.11 11.51
C LEU A 86 6.59 22.83 12.35
N ARG A 87 6.49 22.93 13.67
CA ARG A 87 6.48 21.77 14.57
C ARG A 87 5.21 20.95 14.39
N ASP A 88 4.07 21.61 14.19
CA ASP A 88 2.80 20.95 13.89
C ASP A 88 2.84 20.28 12.51
N ASP A 89 3.36 20.95 11.48
CA ASP A 89 3.56 20.37 10.15
C ASP A 89 4.44 19.13 10.21
N ARG A 90 5.56 19.20 10.94
CA ARG A 90 6.45 18.04 11.16
C ARG A 90 5.72 16.90 11.86
N ARG A 91 4.87 17.20 12.85
CA ARG A 91 4.09 16.19 13.56
C ARG A 91 3.08 15.52 12.63
N VAL A 92 2.38 16.30 11.81
CA VAL A 92 1.44 15.78 10.81
C VAL A 92 2.16 14.88 9.83
N GLU A 93 3.33 15.29 9.33
CA GLU A 93 4.10 14.50 8.37
C GLU A 93 4.66 13.21 8.98
N ASN A 94 5.10 13.23 10.24
CA ASN A 94 5.46 12.00 10.96
C ASN A 94 4.29 11.02 11.07
N THR A 95 3.08 11.50 11.42
CA THR A 95 1.88 10.65 11.48
C THR A 95 1.58 10.00 10.12
N LYS A 96 1.76 10.74 9.01
CA LYS A 96 1.61 10.17 7.67
C LYS A 96 2.65 9.09 7.40
N LEU A 97 3.91 9.35 7.75
CA LEU A 97 4.99 8.38 7.56
C LEU A 97 4.77 7.09 8.37
N GLU A 98 4.25 7.21 9.59
CA GLU A 98 3.83 6.07 10.42
C GLU A 98 2.73 5.27 9.71
N GLY A 99 1.66 5.93 9.25
CA GLY A 99 0.58 5.26 8.51
C GLY A 99 1.05 4.58 7.22
N LEU A 100 1.98 5.19 6.48
CA LEU A 100 2.59 4.58 5.29
C LEU A 100 3.42 3.34 5.66
N THR A 101 4.14 3.39 6.77
CA THR A 101 4.94 2.26 7.26
C THR A 101 4.05 1.08 7.64
N ASP A 102 2.93 1.33 8.32
CA ASP A 102 1.95 0.29 8.65
C ASP A 102 1.35 -0.36 7.39
N LEU A 103 1.01 0.45 6.38
CA LEU A 103 0.49 -0.05 5.10
C LEU A 103 1.52 -0.88 4.33
N ILE A 104 2.80 -0.49 4.38
CA ILE A 104 3.90 -1.25 3.78
C ILE A 104 3.99 -2.62 4.46
N THR A 105 4.06 -2.68 5.79
CA THR A 105 4.15 -3.94 6.53
C THR A 105 2.97 -4.86 6.24
N GLN A 106 1.74 -4.33 6.25
CA GLN A 106 0.55 -5.13 5.93
C GLN A 106 0.59 -5.69 4.51
N ALA A 107 1.04 -4.90 3.54
CA ALA A 107 1.12 -5.34 2.15
C ALA A 107 2.24 -6.37 1.91
N GLU A 108 3.35 -6.29 2.66
CA GLU A 108 4.41 -7.31 2.65
C GLU A 108 3.90 -8.66 3.20
N GLU A 109 3.23 -8.64 4.36
CA GLU A 109 2.60 -9.83 4.94
C GLU A 109 1.53 -10.44 4.01
N GLU A 110 0.76 -9.58 3.33
CA GLU A 110 -0.24 -10.00 2.35
C GLU A 110 0.38 -10.76 1.17
N ILE A 111 1.52 -10.29 0.67
CA ILE A 111 2.27 -10.97 -0.39
C ILE A 111 2.78 -12.32 0.10
N GLU A 112 3.44 -12.35 1.26
CA GLU A 112 4.01 -13.59 1.83
C GLU A 112 2.93 -14.68 2.00
N MET A 113 1.77 -14.31 2.57
CA MET A 113 0.66 -15.25 2.72
C MET A 113 0.14 -15.79 1.38
N LYS A 114 0.08 -14.94 0.35
CA LYS A 114 -0.39 -15.35 -0.98
C LYS A 114 0.65 -16.22 -1.70
N GLU A 115 1.93 -15.94 -1.54
CA GLU A 115 3.03 -16.75 -2.10
C GLU A 115 3.05 -18.14 -1.46
N ALA A 116 3.01 -18.23 -0.14
CA ALA A 116 2.91 -19.51 0.57
C ALA A 116 1.69 -20.33 0.12
N LYS A 117 0.54 -19.67 -0.10
CA LYS A 117 -0.66 -20.32 -0.64
C LYS A 117 -0.48 -20.85 -2.06
N MET A 118 0.29 -20.16 -2.92
CA MET A 118 0.59 -20.66 -4.26
C MET A 118 1.50 -21.88 -4.22
N GLU A 119 2.53 -21.87 -3.36
CA GLU A 119 3.46 -23.00 -3.19
C GLU A 119 2.74 -24.28 -2.74
N VAL A 120 1.80 -24.17 -1.79
CA VAL A 120 0.95 -25.31 -1.37
C VAL A 120 0.12 -25.87 -2.54
N MET A 121 -0.23 -25.05 -3.54
CA MET A 121 -0.95 -25.51 -4.72
C MET A 121 -0.01 -26.06 -5.82
N ASP A 122 1.30 -25.86 -5.73
CA ASP A 122 2.32 -26.51 -6.58
C ASP A 122 2.69 -27.93 -6.10
N GLY A 123 2.41 -28.25 -4.83
CA GLY A 123 2.37 -29.62 -4.30
C GLY A 123 1.17 -30.44 -4.75
#